data_AF-A0ABC8UAX9-F1
#
_entry.id   AF-A0ABC8UAX9-F1
#
_cell.length_a   1.000
_cell.length_b   1.000
_cell.length_c   1.000
_cell.angle_alpha   90.00
_cell.angle_beta   90.00
_cell.angle_gamma   90.00
#
_symmetry.space_group_name_H-M   'P 1'
#
loop_
_entity.id
_entity.type
_entity.pdbx_description
1 polymer ?
#
loop_
_entity_poly.entity_id
_entity_poly.type
_entity_poly.pdbx_seq_one_letter_code
_entity_poly.pdbx_strand_id
1 'polypeptide(L)'
;MGSLRNGTERGLLHEEEKEEPILMEQSQRFCMFPIRYPQIWEMYKKAQASFWTAKEVDLFLDFQHWETLSESEKHFSSTSFAETLAFACVEGIFFSGSFCAIFWLKKGGMMPGLTFSNELISIDEGLRCDFACQLYSLLQKQLLYMAKISSHCA
;
A
#
# COMPACT_ATOMS: atom_id res chain seq x y z
N MET A 1 -37.53 -18.32 -10.21
CA MET A 1 -37.90 -17.24 -9.26
C MET A 1 -36.63 -16.83 -8.53
N GLY A 2 -36.14 -15.59 -8.72
CA GLY A 2 -34.94 -15.09 -8.05
C GLY A 2 -34.12 -14.13 -8.90
N SER A 3 -34.68 -12.97 -9.26
CA SER A 3 -33.91 -11.87 -9.88
C SER A 3 -34.59 -10.52 -9.63
N LEU A 4 -34.85 -10.21 -8.36
CA LEU A 4 -35.35 -8.90 -7.91
C LEU A 4 -34.65 -8.38 -6.63
N ARG A 5 -33.64 -9.09 -6.09
CA ARG A 5 -32.97 -8.72 -4.83
C ARG A 5 -31.85 -7.67 -4.99
N ASN A 6 -31.22 -7.58 -6.15
CA ASN A 6 -30.00 -6.78 -6.33
C ASN A 6 -30.18 -5.24 -6.31
N GLY A 7 -31.40 -4.74 -6.50
CA GLY A 7 -31.68 -3.30 -6.56
C GLY A 7 -31.98 -2.69 -5.17
N THR A 8 -32.79 -3.38 -4.38
CA THR A 8 -33.22 -2.91 -3.04
C THR A 8 -32.11 -3.03 -1.99
N GLU A 9 -31.29 -4.09 -2.06
CA GLU A 9 -30.14 -4.28 -1.16
C GLU A 9 -29.07 -3.20 -1.40
N ARG A 10 -28.81 -2.82 -2.66
CA ARG A 10 -27.86 -1.74 -2.98
C ARG A 10 -28.29 -0.37 -2.46
N GLY A 11 -29.59 -0.07 -2.48
CA GLY A 11 -30.13 1.19 -1.95
C GLY A 11 -30.02 1.30 -0.42
N LEU A 12 -30.29 0.20 0.30
CA LEU A 12 -30.19 0.15 1.76
C LEU A 12 -28.74 0.31 2.25
N LEU A 13 -27.79 -0.32 1.55
CA LEU A 13 -26.36 -0.20 1.87
C LEU A 13 -25.83 1.23 1.68
N HIS A 14 -26.33 1.94 0.68
CA HIS A 14 -25.92 3.32 0.41
C HIS A 14 -26.45 4.32 1.45
N GLU A 15 -27.57 4.01 2.08
CA GLU A 15 -28.09 4.74 3.24
C GLU A 15 -27.29 4.40 4.51
N GLU A 16 -26.92 3.14 4.69
CA GLU A 16 -26.10 2.71 5.83
C GLU A 16 -24.66 3.24 5.80
N GLU A 17 -24.06 3.43 4.62
CA GLU A 17 -22.76 4.08 4.42
C GLU A 17 -22.77 5.56 4.81
N LYS A 18 -23.91 6.25 4.63
CA LYS A 18 -24.07 7.67 5.04
C LYS A 18 -24.10 7.86 6.55
N GLU A 19 -24.36 6.81 7.32
CA GLU A 19 -24.37 6.84 8.78
C GLU A 19 -22.96 6.66 9.39
N GLU A 20 -21.95 6.29 8.61
CA GLU A 20 -20.59 6.12 9.12
C GLU A 20 -19.92 7.48 9.39
N PRO A 21 -19.53 7.79 10.65
CA PRO A 21 -19.00 9.11 11.01
C PRO A 21 -17.72 9.50 10.25
N ILE A 22 -16.95 8.53 9.78
CA ILE A 22 -15.71 8.73 9.03
C ILE A 22 -15.95 9.01 7.53
N LEU A 23 -17.11 8.59 7.00
CA LEU A 23 -17.49 8.77 5.59
C LEU A 23 -18.39 10.00 5.38
N MET A 24 -18.93 10.57 6.46
CA MET A 24 -19.75 11.78 6.40
C MET A 24 -18.96 13.00 5.93
N GLU A 25 -19.46 13.66 4.89
CA GLU A 25 -18.93 14.92 4.40
C GLU A 25 -19.07 16.02 5.47
N GLN A 26 -17.98 16.76 5.73
CA GLN A 26 -17.93 17.82 6.74
C GLN A 26 -17.68 19.17 6.09
N SER A 27 -18.75 19.81 5.60
CA SER A 27 -18.69 21.09 4.89
C SER A 27 -18.27 22.30 5.76
N GLN A 28 -18.25 22.16 7.08
CA GLN A 28 -17.99 23.25 8.04
C GLN A 28 -16.62 23.17 8.73
N ARG A 29 -15.76 22.22 8.35
CA ARG A 29 -14.43 22.02 8.97
C ARG A 29 -13.32 22.46 8.03
N PHE A 30 -13.06 23.77 7.99
CA PHE A 30 -11.97 24.36 7.20
C PHE A 30 -10.61 24.29 7.90
N CYS A 31 -10.60 24.14 9.22
CA CYS A 31 -9.39 24.01 10.01
C CYS A 31 -9.23 22.58 10.57
N MET A 32 -8.00 22.11 10.55
CA MET A 32 -7.65 20.75 10.97
C MET A 32 -7.81 20.56 12.48
N PHE A 33 -7.59 21.62 13.27
CA PHE A 33 -7.73 21.60 14.73
C PHE A 33 -9.15 21.97 15.18
N PRO A 34 -9.66 21.35 16.27
CA PRO A 34 -9.04 20.30 17.08
C PRO A 34 -9.09 18.92 16.40
N ILE A 35 -8.01 18.12 16.52
CA ILE A 35 -7.89 16.82 15.87
C ILE A 35 -8.97 15.86 16.40
N ARG A 36 -9.79 15.29 15.50
CA ARG A 36 -10.89 14.36 15.87
C ARG A 36 -10.41 12.92 16.05
N TYR A 37 -9.44 12.50 15.26
CA TYR A 37 -8.89 11.13 15.28
C TYR A 37 -7.38 11.18 15.53
N PRO A 38 -6.95 11.23 16.81
CA PRO A 38 -5.52 11.30 17.14
C PRO A 38 -4.72 10.15 16.55
N GLN A 39 -5.27 8.92 16.56
CA GLN A 39 -4.58 7.74 16.02
C GLN A 39 -4.24 7.89 14.52
N ILE A 40 -5.21 8.35 13.71
CA ILE A 40 -5.01 8.63 12.27
C ILE A 40 -3.99 9.75 12.07
N TRP A 41 -4.03 10.78 12.93
CA TRP A 41 -3.08 11.88 12.88
C TRP A 41 -1.65 11.45 13.20
N GLU A 42 -1.45 10.59 14.22
CA GLU A 42 -0.14 10.03 14.54
C GLU A 42 0.41 9.19 13.39
N MET A 43 -0.42 8.40 12.72
CA MET A 43 0.01 7.65 11.53
C MET A 43 0.39 8.56 10.37
N TYR A 44 -0.38 9.63 10.13
CA TYR A 44 -0.02 10.66 9.16
C TYR A 44 1.34 11.30 9.50
N LYS A 45 1.56 11.63 10.77
CA LYS A 45 2.83 12.22 11.23
C LYS A 45 3.99 11.25 11.09
N LYS A 46 3.77 9.98 11.37
CA LYS A 46 4.74 8.89 11.15
C LYS A 46 5.11 8.79 9.67
N ALA A 47 4.13 8.77 8.78
CA ALA A 47 4.37 8.74 7.33
C ALA A 47 5.10 10.01 6.84
N GLN A 48 4.72 11.18 7.35
CA GLN A 48 5.40 12.45 7.04
C GLN A 48 6.87 12.45 7.50
N ALA A 49 7.17 11.84 8.64
CA ALA A 49 8.54 11.72 9.15
C ALA A 49 9.39 10.70 8.37
N SER A 50 8.75 9.79 7.63
CA SER A 50 9.38 8.78 6.77
C SER A 50 9.50 9.21 5.31
N PHE A 51 9.39 10.51 5.02
CA PHE A 51 9.53 11.01 3.66
C PHE A 51 10.96 10.83 3.14
N TRP A 52 11.08 10.26 1.94
CA TRP A 52 12.34 10.06 1.22
C TRP A 52 12.17 10.44 -0.25
N THR A 53 13.28 10.74 -0.92
CA THR A 53 13.31 11.06 -2.35
C THR A 53 14.23 10.10 -3.12
N ALA A 54 13.95 9.89 -4.40
CA ALA A 54 14.78 9.02 -5.26
C ALA A 54 16.25 9.48 -5.35
N LYS A 55 16.56 10.74 -5.01
CA LYS A 55 17.94 11.26 -4.97
C LYS A 55 18.74 10.73 -3.78
N GLU A 56 18.08 10.22 -2.75
CA GLU A 56 18.71 9.64 -1.56
C GLU A 56 19.14 8.19 -1.79
N VAL A 57 18.75 7.58 -2.92
CA VAL A 57 19.16 6.23 -3.31
C VAL A 57 20.41 6.33 -4.19
N ASP A 58 21.55 5.87 -3.67
CA ASP A 58 22.80 5.79 -4.43
C ASP A 58 22.86 4.49 -5.25
N LEU A 59 22.80 4.64 -6.58
CA LEU A 59 22.88 3.53 -7.54
C LEU A 59 24.27 3.38 -8.18
N PHE A 60 25.27 4.18 -7.77
CA PHE A 60 26.59 4.16 -8.40
C PHE A 60 27.30 2.82 -8.19
N LEU A 61 27.24 2.30 -6.97
CA LEU A 61 27.82 0.99 -6.62
C LEU A 61 27.04 -0.17 -7.25
N ASP A 62 25.73 0.01 -7.45
CA ASP A 62 24.88 -1.01 -8.08
C ASP A 62 25.27 -1.25 -9.51
N PHE A 63 25.66 -0.21 -10.24
CA PHE A 63 26.16 -0.34 -11.61
C PHE A 63 27.41 -1.23 -11.68
N GLN A 64 28.31 -1.14 -10.71
CA GLN A 64 29.51 -1.97 -10.66
C GLN A 64 29.16 -3.42 -10.28
N HIS A 65 28.25 -3.59 -9.33
CA HIS A 65 27.79 -4.92 -8.91
C HIS A 65 26.97 -5.62 -10.00
N TRP A 66 26.25 -4.86 -10.84
CA TRP A 66 25.47 -5.39 -11.95
C TRP A 66 26.31 -6.30 -12.85
N GLU A 67 27.53 -5.88 -13.19
CA GLU A 67 28.39 -6.65 -14.07
C GLU A 67 28.86 -7.97 -13.45
N THR A 68 28.97 -8.04 -12.12
CA THR A 68 29.41 -9.22 -11.38
C THR A 68 28.34 -10.30 -11.19
N LEU A 69 27.07 -9.98 -11.48
CA LEU A 69 25.96 -10.91 -11.34
C LEU A 69 26.04 -12.05 -12.37
N SER A 70 25.62 -13.25 -11.94
CA SER A 70 25.46 -14.40 -12.85
C SER A 70 24.34 -14.17 -13.85
N GLU A 71 24.37 -14.86 -14.98
CA GLU A 71 23.34 -14.73 -16.03
C GLU A 71 21.93 -15.08 -15.52
N SER A 72 21.81 -16.03 -14.59
CA SER A 72 20.56 -16.35 -13.90
C SER A 72 20.03 -15.20 -13.04
N GLU A 73 20.92 -14.44 -12.37
CA GLU A 73 20.54 -13.29 -11.53
C GLU A 73 20.23 -12.06 -12.39
N LYS A 74 20.99 -11.87 -13.48
CA LYS A 74 20.73 -10.82 -14.49
C LYS A 74 19.41 -11.06 -15.22
N HIS A 75 19.08 -12.31 -15.56
CA HIS A 75 17.81 -12.65 -16.20
C HIS A 75 16.61 -12.37 -15.26
N PHE A 76 16.77 -12.69 -13.98
CA PHE A 76 15.77 -12.37 -12.96
C PHE A 76 15.56 -10.86 -12.84
N SER A 77 16.63 -10.06 -12.88
CA SER A 77 16.54 -8.61 -12.73
C SER A 77 16.11 -7.87 -14.00
N SER A 78 16.57 -8.26 -15.20
CA SER A 78 16.36 -7.45 -16.42
C SER A 78 14.92 -7.42 -16.92
N THR A 79 14.23 -8.57 -16.91
CA THR A 79 12.86 -8.68 -17.42
C THR A 79 11.85 -8.26 -16.36
N SER A 80 12.11 -8.58 -15.09
CA SER A 80 11.21 -8.21 -14.01
C SER A 80 11.39 -6.75 -13.64
N PHE A 81 12.60 -6.22 -13.41
CA PHE A 81 12.80 -5.00 -12.62
C PHE A 81 12.13 -3.74 -13.17
N ALA A 82 12.24 -3.45 -14.47
CA ALA A 82 11.60 -2.26 -15.05
C ALA A 82 10.06 -2.37 -15.05
N GLU A 83 9.55 -3.54 -15.41
CA GLU A 83 8.10 -3.82 -15.43
C GLU A 83 7.54 -3.90 -14.00
N THR A 84 8.29 -4.48 -13.07
CA THR A 84 8.02 -4.68 -11.64
C THR A 84 8.07 -3.37 -10.88
N LEU A 85 9.02 -2.49 -11.15
CA LEU A 85 9.09 -1.15 -10.55
C LEU A 85 7.96 -0.26 -11.10
N ALA A 86 7.71 -0.32 -12.41
CA ALA A 86 6.55 0.35 -13.01
C ALA A 86 5.22 -0.18 -12.44
N PHE A 87 5.10 -1.49 -12.23
CA PHE A 87 3.90 -2.13 -11.69
C PHE A 87 3.76 -1.92 -10.18
N ALA A 88 4.84 -1.92 -9.40
CA ALA A 88 4.84 -1.62 -7.97
C ALA A 88 4.45 -0.15 -7.70
N CYS A 89 4.83 0.78 -8.59
CA CYS A 89 4.34 2.15 -8.53
C CYS A 89 2.84 2.28 -8.90
N VAL A 90 2.26 1.29 -9.61
CA VAL A 90 0.89 1.32 -10.14
C VAL A 90 -0.11 0.49 -9.30
N GLU A 91 0.32 -0.61 -8.69
CA GLU A 91 -0.51 -1.59 -7.94
C GLU A 91 0.03 -1.77 -6.51
N GLY A 92 -0.40 -0.91 -5.59
CA GLY A 92 0.11 -0.85 -4.21
C GLY A 92 -0.39 -1.91 -3.23
N ILE A 93 -0.64 -3.17 -3.63
CA ILE A 93 -1.12 -4.24 -2.71
C ILE A 93 -0.54 -5.66 -2.98
N PHE A 94 0.09 -5.96 -4.12
CA PHE A 94 0.50 -7.35 -4.45
C PHE A 94 2.00 -7.54 -4.67
N PHE A 95 2.85 -7.30 -3.67
CA PHE A 95 4.32 -7.32 -3.88
C PHE A 95 5.19 -8.06 -2.86
N SER A 96 4.64 -8.93 -2.01
CA SER A 96 5.46 -9.71 -1.06
C SER A 96 6.51 -10.60 -1.75
N GLY A 97 6.19 -11.14 -2.93
CA GLY A 97 7.10 -11.98 -3.73
C GLY A 97 8.32 -11.22 -4.23
N SER A 98 8.13 -10.03 -4.79
CA SER A 98 9.21 -9.21 -5.30
C SER A 98 10.06 -8.60 -4.19
N PHE A 99 9.44 -8.17 -3.06
CA PHE A 99 10.19 -7.75 -1.88
C PHE A 99 11.11 -8.87 -1.39
N CYS A 100 10.61 -10.10 -1.29
CA CYS A 100 11.40 -11.26 -0.87
C CYS A 100 12.60 -11.52 -1.79
N ALA A 101 12.41 -11.43 -3.11
CA ALA A 101 13.48 -11.65 -4.06
C ALA A 101 14.59 -10.58 -4.00
N ILE A 102 14.22 -9.32 -3.76
CA ILE A 102 15.21 -8.24 -3.59
C ILE A 102 15.90 -8.35 -2.22
N PHE A 103 15.19 -8.79 -1.17
CA PHE A 103 15.79 -9.13 0.12
C PHE A 103 16.79 -10.30 0.01
N TRP A 104 16.56 -11.26 -0.89
CA TRP A 104 17.53 -12.31 -1.17
C TRP A 104 18.84 -11.74 -1.75
N LEU A 105 18.76 -10.76 -2.65
CA LEU A 105 19.93 -10.05 -3.19
C LEU A 105 20.69 -9.28 -2.09
N LYS A 106 19.96 -8.70 -1.12
CA LYS A 106 20.54 -8.08 0.09
C LYS A 106 21.37 -9.08 0.90
N LYS A 107 20.89 -10.32 1.05
CA LYS A 107 21.64 -11.39 1.75
C LYS A 107 22.94 -11.75 1.03
N GLY A 108 22.98 -11.60 -0.29
CA GLY A 108 24.19 -11.75 -1.10
C GLY A 108 25.15 -10.55 -1.03
N GLY A 109 24.79 -9.46 -0.35
CA GLY A 109 25.60 -8.24 -0.28
C GLY A 109 25.67 -7.48 -1.62
N MET A 110 24.73 -7.72 -2.54
CA MET A 110 24.73 -7.17 -3.89
C MET A 110 23.73 -6.01 -4.00
N MET A 111 24.02 -5.08 -4.92
CA MET A 111 23.19 -3.91 -5.24
C MET A 111 22.66 -3.15 -4.00
N PRO A 112 23.56 -2.49 -3.22
CA PRO A 112 23.18 -1.75 -2.02
C PRO A 112 22.11 -0.67 -2.25
N GLY A 113 22.11 0.03 -3.38
CA GLY A 113 21.11 1.06 -3.70
C GLY A 113 19.72 0.48 -3.93
N LEU A 114 19.63 -0.60 -4.69
CA LEU A 114 18.42 -1.35 -4.96
C LEU A 114 17.84 -1.92 -3.67
N THR A 115 18.67 -2.55 -2.85
CA THR A 115 18.21 -3.16 -1.60
C THR A 115 17.79 -2.12 -0.58
N PHE A 116 18.44 -0.96 -0.54
CA PHE A 116 18.05 0.19 0.28
C PHE A 116 16.71 0.80 -0.17
N SER A 117 16.53 1.06 -1.47
CA SER A 117 15.26 1.57 -2.00
C SER A 117 14.10 0.60 -1.75
N ASN A 118 14.33 -0.70 -1.90
CA ASN A 118 13.36 -1.74 -1.59
C ASN A 118 12.96 -1.75 -0.10
N GLU A 119 13.90 -1.46 0.81
CA GLU A 119 13.61 -1.33 2.24
C GLU A 119 12.69 -0.14 2.52
N LEU A 120 13.00 1.02 1.93
CA LEU A 120 12.15 2.22 2.05
C LEU A 120 10.73 1.98 1.50
N ILE A 121 10.61 1.38 0.32
CA ILE A 121 9.31 1.04 -0.28
C ILE A 121 8.55 0.05 0.61
N SER A 122 9.22 -0.96 1.16
CA SER A 122 8.57 -1.95 2.03
C SER A 122 8.04 -1.34 3.33
N ILE A 123 8.72 -0.31 3.86
CA ILE A 123 8.25 0.46 5.03
C ILE A 123 6.99 1.25 4.66
N ASP A 124 6.98 1.91 3.50
CA ASP A 124 5.83 2.69 3.05
C ASP A 124 4.60 1.82 2.77
N GLU A 125 4.79 0.65 2.17
CA GLU A 125 3.74 -0.36 1.99
C GLU A 125 3.18 -0.85 3.33
N GLY A 126 4.07 -1.12 4.30
CA GLY A 126 3.68 -1.49 5.65
C GLY A 126 2.83 -0.41 6.33
N LEU A 127 3.27 0.86 6.24
CA LEU A 127 2.52 1.99 6.78
C LEU A 127 1.15 2.17 6.12
N ARG A 128 1.04 1.94 4.80
CA ARG A 128 -0.25 1.96 4.10
C ARG A 128 -1.17 0.82 4.53
N CYS A 129 -0.63 -0.38 4.71
CA CYS A 129 -1.39 -1.53 5.20
C CYS A 129 -1.91 -1.29 6.63
N ASP A 130 -1.04 -0.84 7.53
CA ASP A 130 -1.42 -0.49 8.90
C ASP A 130 -2.49 0.61 8.91
N PHE A 131 -2.37 1.60 8.02
CA PHE A 131 -3.33 2.69 7.92
C PHE A 131 -4.71 2.19 7.45
N ALA A 132 -4.74 1.30 6.47
CA ALA A 132 -5.98 0.67 6.03
C ALA A 132 -6.63 -0.15 7.16
N CYS A 133 -5.84 -0.91 7.93
CA CYS A 133 -6.32 -1.63 9.11
C CYS A 133 -6.89 -0.69 10.17
N GLN A 134 -6.21 0.44 10.42
CA GLN A 134 -6.66 1.44 11.38
C GLN A 134 -7.92 2.19 10.91
N LEU A 135 -8.06 2.46 9.61
CA LEU A 135 -9.31 3.00 9.06
C LEU A 135 -10.45 2.00 9.20
N TYR A 136 -10.19 0.72 8.89
CA TYR A 136 -11.17 -0.34 9.00
C TYR A 136 -11.65 -0.51 10.46
N SER A 137 -10.75 -0.38 11.44
CA SER A 137 -11.11 -0.47 12.87
C SER A 137 -12.02 0.67 13.34
N LEU A 138 -12.00 1.83 12.64
CA LEU A 138 -12.88 2.96 12.93
C LEU A 138 -14.27 2.82 12.30
N LEU A 139 -14.48 1.90 11.36
CA LEU A 139 -15.80 1.62 10.79
C LEU A 139 -16.67 0.93 11.84
N GLN A 140 -17.91 1.37 11.98
CA GLN A 140 -18.85 0.77 12.93
C GLN A 140 -19.49 -0.50 12.34
N LYS A 141 -19.70 -0.54 11.02
CA LYS A 141 -20.38 -1.63 10.30
C LYS A 141 -19.39 -2.61 9.61
N GLN A 142 -18.32 -2.99 10.30
CA GLN A 142 -17.25 -3.86 9.78
C GLN A 142 -17.72 -5.17 9.12
N LEU A 143 -18.70 -5.85 9.74
CA LEU A 143 -19.25 -7.12 9.24
C LEU A 143 -20.03 -6.96 7.91
N LEU A 144 -20.70 -5.83 7.72
CA LEU A 144 -21.41 -5.51 6.47
C LEU A 144 -20.43 -5.30 5.32
N TYR A 145 -19.33 -4.57 5.56
CA TYR A 145 -18.32 -4.33 4.54
C TYR A 145 -17.54 -5.60 4.16
N MET A 146 -17.26 -6.49 5.11
CA MET A 146 -16.58 -7.76 4.81
C MET A 146 -17.44 -8.68 3.95
N ALA A 147 -18.74 -8.76 4.22
CA ALA A 147 -19.66 -9.51 3.37
C ALA A 147 -19.72 -8.94 1.92
N LYS A 148 -19.64 -7.61 1.78
CA LYS A 148 -19.63 -6.92 0.47
C LYS A 148 -18.35 -7.22 -0.32
N ILE A 149 -17.17 -7.14 0.31
CA ILE A 149 -15.88 -7.45 -0.35
C ILE A 149 -15.85 -8.92 -0.80
N SER A 150 -16.29 -9.84 0.05
CA SER A 150 -16.36 -11.28 -0.28
C SER A 150 -17.28 -11.56 -1.48
N SER A 151 -18.39 -10.83 -1.61
CA SER A 151 -19.32 -10.97 -2.74
C SER A 151 -18.81 -10.43 -4.08
N HIS A 152 -17.78 -9.57 -4.09
CA HIS A 152 -17.20 -8.98 -5.31
C HIS A 152 -15.89 -9.66 -5.74
N CYS A 153 -15.22 -10.37 -4.83
CA CYS A 153 -13.99 -11.10 -5.11
C CYS A 153 -14.20 -12.59 -5.46
N ALA A 154 -15.45 -13.07 -5.49
CA ALA A 154 -15.82 -14.44 -5.85
C ALA A 154 -16.32 -14.57 -7.29
#